data_AF-A0A916VF82-F1
#
_entry.id   AF-A0A916VF82-F1
#
_cell.length_a   1.000
_cell.length_b   1.000
_cell.length_c   1.000
_cell.angle_alpha   90.00
_cell.angle_beta   90.00
_cell.angle_gamma   90.00
#
_symmetry.space_group_name_H-M   'P 1'
#
loop_
_entity.id
_entity.type
_entity.pdbx_description
1 polymer ?
#
loop_
_entity_poly.entity_id
_entity_poly.type
_entity_poly.pdbx_seq_one_letter_code
_entity_poly.pdbx_strand_id
1 'polypeptide(L)' 'MGCKMARRTDQYHGWECEISGGECMFLYPDDEECLKRCDGEPKVEEKKEPQWHQTGAAGGYWE' A
#
# COMPACT_ATOMS: atom_id res chain seq x y z
N MET A 1 3.11 5.53 -9.57
CA MET A 1 2.37 6.74 -10.01
C MET A 1 0.87 6.51 -9.84
N GLY A 2 0.46 6.20 -8.62
CA GLY A 2 -0.94 5.91 -8.32
C GLY A 2 -1.07 5.70 -6.82
N CYS A 3 -1.77 6.60 -6.15
CA CYS A 3 -1.95 6.47 -4.71
C CYS A 3 -2.92 5.33 -4.37
N LYS A 4 -2.41 4.28 -3.73
CA LYS A 4 -3.17 3.14 -3.20
C LYS A 4 -4.22 3.52 -2.14
N MET A 5 -4.05 4.68 -1.50
CA MET A 5 -5.02 5.23 -0.55
C MET A 5 -6.08 6.10 -1.22
N ALA A 6 -5.95 6.36 -2.53
CA ALA A 6 -6.92 7.13 -3.30
C ALA A 6 -7.91 6.21 -4.03
N ARG A 7 -9.19 6.53 -3.91
CA ARG A 7 -10.29 5.81 -4.57
C ARG A 7 -11.01 6.75 -5.53
N ARG A 8 -11.51 6.21 -6.64
CA ARG A 8 -12.32 6.99 -7.58
C ARG A 8 -13.66 7.32 -6.97
N THR A 9 -14.03 8.58 -7.05
CA THR A 9 -15.32 9.13 -6.59
C THR A 9 -15.84 10.12 -7.64
N ASP A 10 -17.07 10.55 -7.47
CA ASP A 10 -17.74 11.59 -8.25
C ASP A 10 -17.59 13.00 -7.65
N GLN A 11 -16.86 13.13 -6.53
CA GLN A 11 -16.53 14.42 -5.90
C GLN A 11 -15.61 15.30 -6.77
N TYR A 12 -15.38 16.57 -6.37
CA TYR A 12 -14.55 17.49 -7.14
C TYR A 12 -13.13 16.93 -7.27
N HIS A 13 -12.62 16.90 -8.51
CA HIS A 13 -11.39 16.20 -8.94
C HIS A 13 -11.44 14.66 -9.00
N GLY A 14 -12.53 14.01 -8.60
CA GLY A 14 -12.82 12.60 -8.89
C GLY A 14 -12.06 11.57 -8.05
N TRP A 15 -11.37 12.00 -6.99
CA TRP A 15 -10.59 11.13 -6.11
C TRP A 15 -10.84 11.48 -4.64
N GLU A 16 -11.16 10.47 -3.83
CA GLU A 16 -11.17 10.55 -2.37
C GLU A 16 -9.90 9.91 -1.83
N CYS A 17 -9.40 10.37 -0.69
CA CYS A 17 -8.19 9.86 -0.07
C CYS A 17 -8.38 9.71 1.44
N GLU A 18 -8.08 8.52 1.95
CA GLU A 18 -8.17 8.21 3.38
C GLU A 18 -7.13 9.01 4.20
N ILE A 19 -6.01 9.42 3.61
CA ILE A 19 -4.97 10.21 4.30
C ILE A 19 -5.45 11.63 4.57
N SER A 20 -6.14 12.26 3.62
CA SER A 20 -6.72 13.60 3.82
C SER A 20 -8.09 13.57 4.51
N GLY A 21 -8.69 12.39 4.68
CA GLY A 21 -10.00 12.21 5.31
C GLY A 21 -11.18 12.73 4.47
N GLY A 22 -10.99 12.87 3.16
CA GLY A 22 -11.98 13.47 2.25
C GLY A 22 -11.50 13.45 0.79
N GLU A 23 -11.71 14.53 0.04
CA GLU A 23 -11.20 14.65 -1.32
C GLU A 23 -9.66 14.57 -1.35
N CYS A 24 -9.12 13.97 -2.41
CA CYS A 24 -7.68 13.91 -2.62
C CYS A 24 -7.14 15.33 -2.82
N MET A 25 -6.04 15.65 -2.14
CA MET A 25 -5.38 16.95 -2.32
C MET A 25 -4.74 17.12 -3.70
N PHE A 26 -4.60 16.04 -4.48
CA PHE A 26 -4.01 16.04 -5.81
C PHE A 26 -5.07 15.73 -6.87
N LEU A 27 -4.99 16.41 -8.01
CA LEU A 27 -5.84 16.14 -9.18
C LEU A 27 -5.62 14.73 -9.76
N TYR A 28 -4.37 14.25 -9.64
CA TYR A 28 -3.98 12.89 -9.98
C TYR A 28 -3.32 12.27 -8.75
N PRO A 29 -3.81 11.12 -8.26
CA PRO A 29 -3.28 10.55 -7.03
C PRO A 29 -1.84 10.09 -7.19
N ASP A 30 -0.93 10.73 -6.44
CA ASP A 30 0.49 10.41 -6.42
C ASP A 30 0.91 10.04 -5.00
N ASP A 31 1.34 8.80 -4.81
CA ASP A 31 1.78 8.30 -3.51
C ASP A 31 3.09 8.94 -3.07
N GLU A 32 4.07 9.13 -3.95
CA GLU A 32 5.38 9.67 -3.58
C GLU A 32 5.29 11.11 -3.07
N GLU A 33 4.57 11.98 -3.77
CA GLU A 33 4.32 13.35 -3.34
C GLU A 33 3.39 13.42 -2.13
N CYS A 34 2.41 12.51 -2.03
CA CYS A 34 1.54 12.45 -0.86
C CYS A 34 2.33 12.10 0.40
N LEU A 35 3.30 11.19 0.33
CA LEU A 35 4.14 10.78 1.48
C LEU A 35 5.11 11.90 1.93
N LYS A 36 5.54 12.76 1.00
CA LYS A 36 6.37 13.93 1.34
C LYS A 36 5.57 15.05 1.98
N ARG A 37 4.30 15.20 1.59
CA ARG A 37 3.46 16.34 1.98
C ARG A 37 2.56 16.05 3.18
N CYS A 38 2.01 14.85 3.24
CA CYS A 38 1.38 14.30 4.42
C CYS A 38 2.41 13.36 5.02
N ASP A 39 2.86 13.57 6.24
CA ASP A 39 3.85 12.78 6.99
C ASP A 39 3.49 11.27 7.21
N GLY A 40 2.71 10.65 6.33
CA GLY A 40 2.40 9.23 6.36
C GLY A 40 3.56 8.43 5.80
N GLU A 41 4.06 7.46 6.53
CA GLU A 41 5.02 6.50 6.00
C GLU A 41 4.34 5.62 4.94
N PRO A 42 5.08 5.18 3.89
CA PRO A 42 4.52 4.27 2.90
C PRO A 42 4.07 2.99 3.60
N LYS A 43 2.76 2.72 3.61
CA LYS A 43 2.25 1.38 3.91
C LYS A 43 2.70 0.47 2.79
N VAL A 44 3.91 -0.08 2.91
CA VAL A 44 4.36 -1.19 2.08
C VAL A 44 3.38 -2.32 2.39
N GLU A 45 2.53 -2.67 1.42
CA GLU A 45 1.80 -3.92 1.50
C GLU A 45 2.86 -5.03 1.48
N GLU A 46 3.19 -5.53 2.67
CA GLU A 46 3.93 -6.76 2.82
C GLU A 46 3.14 -7.83 2.07
N LYS A 47 3.64 -8.22 0.90
CA LYS A 47 3.10 -9.36 0.17
C LYS A 47 3.27 -10.55 1.09
N LYS A 48 2.19 -10.96 1.76
CA LYS A 48 2.14 -12.23 2.46
C LYS A 48 2.34 -13.31 1.40
N GLU A 49 3.56 -13.82 1.31
CA GLU A 49 3.83 -15.02 0.56
C GLU A 49 2.88 -16.10 1.07
N PRO A 50 2.20 -16.86 0.20
CA PRO A 50 1.30 -17.89 0.64
C PRO A 50 2.08 -18.92 1.45
N GLN A 51 1.82 -18.93 2.75
CA GLN A 51 2.31 -19.87 3.73
C GLN A 51 1.76 -21.27 3.42
N TRP A 52 2.41 -22.00 2.52
CA TRP A 52 2.25 -23.45 2.44
C TRP A 52 3.04 -24.07 3.59
N HIS A 53 2.43 -24.13 4.76
CA HIS A 53 2.90 -24.99 5.84
C HIS A 53 2.68 -26.47 5.49
N GLN A 54 3.52 -27.30 6.12
CA GLN A 54 3.40 -28.74 6.40
C GLN A 54 4.22 -29.61 5.43
N THR A 55 5.21 -30.41 5.82
CA THR A 55 5.65 -31.02 7.10
C THR A 55 7.17 -31.27 6.99
N GLY A 56 8.02 -31.09 8.00
CA GLY A 56 8.14 -31.97 9.16
C GLY A 56 9.29 -32.98 8.98
N ALA A 57 10.35 -32.81 9.78
CA ALA A 57 11.30 -33.82 10.25
C ALA A 57 12.49 -34.30 9.37
N ALA A 58 13.68 -33.97 9.90
CA ALA A 58 14.83 -34.84 10.15
C ALA A 58 15.84 -35.12 9.03
N GLY A 59 17.11 -34.82 9.34
CA GLY A 59 18.28 -35.47 8.74
C GLY A 59 19.33 -34.49 8.25
N GLY A 60 20.30 -34.16 9.10
CA GLY A 60 21.49 -33.43 8.69
C GLY A 60 22.42 -34.29 7.84
N TYR A 61 23.18 -33.64 6.96
CA TYR A 61 24.49 -34.09 6.50
C TYR A 61 25.21 -32.90 5.85
N TRP A 62 26.42 -32.59 6.32
CA TRP A 62 27.37 -31.76 5.59
C TRP A 62 28.52 -32.68 5.18
N GLU A 63 28.68 -32.85 3.87
CA GLU A 63 29.96 -33.11 3.18
C GLU A 63 29.96 -32.39 1.84
#